data_AF-B6WQQ6-F1
#
_entry.id   AF-B6WQQ6-F1
#
_cell.length_a   1.000
_cell.length_b   1.000
_cell.length_c   1.000
_cell.angle_alpha   90.00
_cell.angle_beta   90.00
_cell.angle_gamma   90.00
#
_symmetry.space_group_name_H-M   'P 1'
#
loop_
_entity.id
_entity.type
_entity.pdbx_description
1 polymer ?
#
loop_
_entity_poly.entity_id
_entity_poly.type
_entity_poly.pdbx_seq_one_letter_code
_entity_poly.pdbx_strand_id
1 'polypeptide(L)'
;MTALEEVCLGVEELEALRLADLEGLTGSEAACRMRVSRHTFGRTLAAARRTVALALVTGRALRIEGGHYALAEPDPRTADAKENTMQKIAISSEGPTLDDLVDPRFGRAGGFVVVDLPDMSVSYIDNGASQTMSMGAGIETAERVANAGVQVVLSGYVGPKAFDALKAAGIKVCQDVSGTVREAVERFQKGEFPFADAPNK
;
A
#
# COMPACT_ATOMS: atom_id res chain seq x y z
N MET A 1 -32.62 29.36 -3.14
CA MET A 1 -32.05 28.08 -2.65
C MET A 1 -32.94 27.61 -1.52
N THR A 2 -33.73 26.56 -1.71
CA THR A 2 -34.50 25.95 -0.62
C THR A 2 -33.54 25.13 0.23
N ALA A 3 -33.28 25.55 1.46
CA ALA A 3 -32.52 24.76 2.41
C ALA A 3 -33.30 23.47 2.70
N LEU A 4 -32.66 22.31 2.50
CA LEU A 4 -33.23 21.04 2.92
C LEU A 4 -33.23 21.02 4.44
N GLU A 5 -34.33 20.56 5.03
CA GLU A 5 -34.37 20.29 6.47
C GLU A 5 -33.38 19.14 6.78
N GLU A 6 -32.62 19.27 7.85
CA GLU A 6 -31.49 18.39 8.14
C GLU A 6 -31.78 17.48 9.34
N VAL A 7 -31.23 16.28 9.31
CA VAL A 7 -31.24 15.33 10.42
C VAL A 7 -29.80 14.95 10.73
N CYS A 8 -29.39 15.13 11.99
CA CYS A 8 -28.05 14.78 12.43
C CYS A 8 -27.95 13.28 12.78
N LEU A 9 -26.94 12.62 12.24
CA LEU A 9 -26.52 11.27 12.60
C LEU A 9 -25.17 11.36 13.34
N GLY A 10 -25.10 10.81 14.55
CA GLY A 10 -23.85 10.80 15.32
C GLY A 10 -22.79 9.90 14.70
N VAL A 11 -21.50 10.14 15.00
CA VAL A 11 -20.40 9.32 14.45
C VAL A 11 -20.49 7.87 14.94
N GLU A 12 -20.85 7.64 16.20
CA GLU A 12 -21.07 6.29 16.74
C GLU A 12 -22.27 5.57 16.09
N GLU A 13 -23.28 6.33 15.67
CA GLU A 13 -24.47 5.81 14.98
C GLU A 13 -24.13 5.39 13.55
N LEU A 14 -23.34 6.20 12.85
CA LEU A 14 -22.80 5.85 11.54
C LEU A 14 -21.91 4.60 11.61
N GLU A 15 -21.03 4.52 12.60
CA GLU A 15 -20.16 3.35 12.78
C GLU A 15 -20.97 2.08 13.07
N ALA A 16 -22.02 2.18 13.89
CA ALA A 16 -22.91 1.06 14.14
C ALA A 16 -23.60 0.56 12.87
N LEU A 17 -24.08 1.46 12.00
CA LEU A 17 -24.65 1.12 10.69
C LEU A 17 -23.62 0.45 9.79
N ARG A 18 -22.39 1.00 9.73
CA ARG A 18 -21.29 0.44 8.93
C ARG A 18 -20.99 -1.01 9.32
N LEU A 19 -20.83 -1.27 10.62
CA LEU A 19 -20.47 -2.59 11.12
C LEU A 19 -21.60 -3.63 10.97
N ALA A 20 -22.84 -3.26 11.29
CA ALA A 20 -23.95 -4.20 11.25
C ALA A 20 -24.56 -4.34 9.84
N ASP A 21 -24.94 -3.23 9.23
CA ASP A 21 -25.78 -3.23 8.02
C ASP A 21 -24.93 -3.22 6.74
N LEU A 22 -23.70 -2.69 6.75
CA LEU A 22 -22.79 -2.73 5.58
C LEU A 22 -21.80 -3.91 5.61
N GLU A 23 -21.16 -4.17 6.76
CA GLU A 23 -20.19 -5.29 6.89
C GLU A 23 -20.82 -6.62 7.31
N GLY A 24 -22.08 -6.62 7.75
CA GLY A 24 -22.80 -7.85 8.11
C GLY A 24 -22.36 -8.50 9.42
N LEU A 25 -21.68 -7.77 10.31
CA LEU A 25 -21.25 -8.33 11.60
C LEU A 25 -22.43 -8.61 12.52
N THR A 26 -22.28 -9.62 13.38
CA THR A 26 -23.22 -9.85 14.46
C THR A 26 -23.15 -8.71 15.47
N GLY A 27 -24.26 -8.45 16.17
CA GLY A 27 -24.29 -7.39 17.20
C GLY A 27 -23.31 -7.60 18.35
N SER A 28 -22.80 -8.82 18.56
CA SER A 28 -21.74 -9.08 19.55
C SER A 28 -20.36 -8.68 19.03
N GLU A 29 -20.05 -9.00 17.77
CA GLU A 29 -18.78 -8.64 17.13
C GLU A 29 -18.67 -7.13 16.93
N ALA A 30 -19.74 -6.49 16.47
CA ALA A 30 -19.78 -5.06 16.27
C ALA A 30 -19.67 -4.29 17.61
N ALA A 31 -20.32 -4.76 18.67
CA ALA A 31 -20.16 -4.20 20.02
C ALA A 31 -18.72 -4.30 20.53
N CYS A 32 -18.07 -5.45 20.28
CA CYS A 32 -16.66 -5.67 20.62
C CYS A 32 -15.75 -4.67 19.89
N ARG A 33 -15.94 -4.47 18.57
CA ARG A 33 -15.16 -3.50 17.79
C ARG A 33 -15.33 -2.07 18.26
N MET A 34 -16.55 -1.69 18.64
CA MET A 34 -16.83 -0.36 19.20
C MET A 34 -16.41 -0.21 20.67
N ARG A 35 -15.88 -1.28 21.30
CA ARG A 35 -15.50 -1.32 22.72
C ARG A 35 -16.64 -0.91 23.65
N VAL A 36 -17.87 -1.30 23.31
CA VAL A 36 -19.08 -1.06 24.11
C VAL A 36 -19.78 -2.36 24.48
N SER A 37 -20.72 -2.30 25.43
CA SER A 37 -21.58 -3.44 25.73
C SER A 37 -22.50 -3.76 24.54
N ARG A 38 -22.88 -5.04 24.38
CA ARG A 38 -23.88 -5.47 23.37
C ARG A 38 -25.20 -4.69 23.47
N HIS A 39 -25.60 -4.34 24.69
CA HIS A 39 -26.79 -3.53 24.94
C HIS A 39 -26.62 -2.08 24.44
N THR A 40 -25.47 -1.46 24.71
CA THR A 40 -25.13 -0.12 24.21
C THR A 40 -25.14 -0.11 22.68
N PHE A 41 -24.46 -1.08 22.05
CA PHE A 41 -24.44 -1.23 20.60
C PHE A 41 -25.86 -1.34 20.00
N GLY A 42 -26.70 -2.21 20.58
CA GLY A 42 -28.08 -2.38 20.13
C GLY A 42 -28.90 -1.09 20.19
N ARG A 43 -28.71 -0.28 21.24
CA ARG A 43 -29.36 1.03 21.36
C ARG A 43 -28.86 2.02 20.31
N THR A 44 -27.54 2.09 20.09
CA THR A 44 -26.91 2.95 19.09
C THR A 44 -27.38 2.59 17.68
N LEU A 45 -27.33 1.32 17.30
CA LEU A 45 -27.79 0.86 15.97
C LEU A 45 -29.29 1.13 15.76
N ALA A 46 -30.13 0.92 16.80
CA ALA A 46 -31.55 1.21 16.70
C ALA A 46 -31.82 2.72 16.55
N ALA A 47 -31.04 3.58 17.20
CA ALA A 47 -31.13 5.03 17.04
C ALA A 47 -30.69 5.45 15.63
N ALA A 48 -29.54 4.96 15.16
CA ALA A 48 -29.03 5.19 13.82
C ALA A 48 -30.04 4.84 12.71
N ARG A 49 -30.64 3.65 12.79
CA ARG A 49 -31.66 3.21 11.82
C ARG A 49 -32.91 4.10 11.82
N ARG A 50 -33.33 4.60 12.99
CA ARG A 50 -34.45 5.57 13.07
C ARG A 50 -34.08 6.90 12.43
N THR A 51 -32.89 7.42 12.69
CA THR A 51 -32.38 8.67 12.13
C THR A 51 -32.32 8.60 10.60
N VAL A 52 -31.75 7.51 10.06
CA VAL A 52 -31.67 7.28 8.62
C VAL A 52 -33.07 7.10 8.01
N ALA A 53 -33.92 6.28 8.63
CA ALA A 53 -35.30 6.10 8.15
C ALA A 53 -36.08 7.42 8.13
N LEU A 54 -35.93 8.25 9.16
CA LEU A 54 -36.55 9.58 9.21
C LEU A 54 -36.06 10.45 8.05
N ALA A 55 -34.75 10.50 7.81
CA ALA A 55 -34.18 11.29 6.73
C ALA A 55 -34.71 10.86 5.36
N LEU A 56 -34.73 9.55 5.10
CA LEU A 56 -35.20 8.98 3.83
C LEU A 56 -36.70 9.18 3.61
N VAL A 57 -37.53 8.95 4.64
CA VAL A 57 -39.00 9.04 4.51
C VAL A 57 -39.49 10.48 4.38
N THR A 58 -38.82 11.43 5.04
CA THR A 58 -39.22 12.85 5.04
C THR A 58 -38.48 13.71 4.01
N GLY A 59 -37.53 13.11 3.28
CA GLY A 59 -36.74 13.83 2.27
C GLY A 59 -35.77 14.85 2.88
N ARG A 60 -35.25 14.58 4.09
CA ARG A 60 -34.31 15.44 4.79
C ARG A 60 -32.86 15.10 4.45
N ALA A 61 -32.00 16.11 4.47
CA ALA A 61 -30.57 15.89 4.31
C ALA A 61 -29.98 15.25 5.58
N LEU A 62 -29.14 14.24 5.40
CA LEU A 62 -28.43 13.58 6.50
C LEU A 62 -27.11 14.29 6.74
N ARG A 63 -26.88 14.81 7.95
CA ARG A 63 -25.63 15.45 8.37
C ARG A 63 -24.92 14.58 9.40
N ILE A 64 -23.65 14.26 9.17
CA ILE A 64 -22.86 13.42 10.10
C ILE A 64 -22.02 14.33 10.97
N GLU A 65 -22.41 14.52 12.22
CA GLU A 65 -21.73 15.43 13.15
C GLU A 65 -21.93 15.00 14.60
N GLY A 66 -20.93 15.31 15.44
CA GLY A 66 -20.99 15.13 16.89
C GLY A 66 -21.12 13.66 17.33
N GLY A 67 -21.76 13.48 18.49
CA GLY A 67 -21.90 12.17 19.13
C GLY A 67 -20.81 11.86 20.15
N HIS A 68 -20.90 10.68 20.77
CA HIS A 68 -19.95 10.20 21.77
C HIS A 68 -19.04 9.13 21.19
N TYR A 69 -17.92 9.54 20.61
CA TYR A 69 -16.93 8.66 20.03
C TYR A 69 -15.52 9.01 20.48
N ALA A 70 -14.64 8.03 20.41
CA ALA A 70 -13.20 8.23 20.44
C ALA A 70 -12.64 7.72 19.12
N LEU A 71 -11.73 8.47 18.51
CA LEU A 71 -10.96 7.93 17.41
C LEU A 71 -10.10 6.81 17.96
N ALA A 72 -10.19 5.62 17.36
CA ALA A 72 -9.18 4.61 17.60
C ALA A 72 -7.84 5.26 17.24
N GLU A 73 -6.87 5.19 18.14
CA GLU A 73 -5.48 5.42 17.74
C GLU A 73 -5.23 4.52 16.53
N PRO A 74 -4.60 5.04 15.46
CA PRO A 74 -4.30 4.23 14.29
C PRO A 74 -3.56 2.99 14.80
N ASP A 75 -4.19 1.82 14.69
CA ASP A 75 -3.49 0.58 14.93
C ASP A 75 -2.37 0.58 13.88
N PRO A 76 -1.09 0.51 14.27
CA PRO A 76 0.04 0.53 13.34
C PRO A 76 -0.02 -0.60 12.30
N ARG A 77 -0.98 -1.54 12.42
CA ARG A 77 -1.26 -2.63 11.48
C ARG A 77 -2.45 -2.38 10.54
N THR A 78 -3.24 -1.32 10.72
CA THR A 78 -4.41 -1.00 9.83
C THR A 78 -4.37 0.40 9.23
N ALA A 79 -3.27 1.13 9.40
CA ALA A 79 -2.97 2.35 8.62
C ALA A 79 -2.71 2.05 7.12
N ASP A 80 -2.67 0.78 6.73
CA ASP A 80 -2.23 0.31 5.41
C ASP A 80 -3.38 -0.01 4.43
N ALA A 81 -4.35 0.89 4.25
CA ALA A 81 -5.28 0.79 3.12
C ALA A 81 -5.19 1.95 2.12
N LYS A 82 -4.52 3.04 2.48
CA LYS A 82 -3.92 4.02 1.57
C LYS A 82 -3.14 5.01 2.42
N GLU A 83 -1.87 5.17 2.09
CA GLU A 83 -1.00 6.27 2.56
C GLU A 83 -0.17 6.01 3.84
N ASN A 84 0.63 4.93 3.88
CA ASN A 84 2.00 4.98 4.43
C ASN A 84 2.91 3.83 3.92
N THR A 85 3.80 4.14 2.98
CA THR A 85 5.23 3.79 3.00
C THR A 85 5.69 2.40 3.53
N MET A 86 5.16 1.26 3.05
CA MET A 86 6.00 0.05 2.93
C MET A 86 6.78 0.13 1.62
N GLN A 87 7.82 0.96 1.58
CA GLN A 87 8.67 1.05 0.40
C GLN A 87 9.58 -0.18 0.35
N LYS A 88 9.07 -1.28 -0.22
CA LYS A 88 9.92 -2.38 -0.66
C LYS A 88 10.68 -1.96 -1.91
N ILE A 89 11.99 -1.91 -1.78
CA ILE A 89 12.89 -1.55 -2.87
C ILE A 89 13.72 -2.76 -3.27
N ALA A 90 13.94 -2.95 -4.57
CA ALA A 90 14.82 -3.98 -5.11
C ALA A 90 16.01 -3.33 -5.80
N ILE A 91 17.21 -3.75 -5.43
CA ILE A 91 18.46 -3.25 -5.99
C ILE A 91 19.09 -4.38 -6.80
N SER A 92 19.40 -4.14 -8.07
CA SER A 92 20.12 -5.14 -8.87
C SER A 92 21.51 -5.36 -8.28
N SER A 93 21.86 -6.60 -7.96
CA SER A 93 23.08 -6.93 -7.24
C SER A 93 23.79 -8.12 -7.88
N GLU A 94 25.12 -8.11 -7.79
CA GLU A 94 25.96 -9.25 -8.16
C GLU A 94 25.91 -10.38 -7.11
N GLY A 95 25.44 -10.07 -5.90
CA GLY A 95 25.32 -11.03 -4.79
C GLY A 95 24.16 -10.74 -3.83
N PRO A 96 23.95 -11.60 -2.82
CA PRO A 96 22.79 -11.54 -1.94
C PRO A 96 22.90 -10.57 -0.75
N THR A 97 24.04 -9.89 -0.58
CA THR A 97 24.34 -9.07 0.59
C THR A 97 24.26 -7.58 0.27
N LEU A 98 24.11 -6.76 1.32
CA LEU A 98 24.12 -5.29 1.18
C LEU A 98 25.49 -4.72 0.79
N ASP A 99 26.55 -5.49 1.01
CA ASP A 99 27.92 -5.05 0.73
C ASP A 99 28.38 -5.46 -0.69
N ASP A 100 27.56 -6.24 -1.40
CA ASP A 100 27.78 -6.57 -2.80
C ASP A 100 27.59 -5.34 -3.70
N LEU A 101 28.26 -5.39 -4.87
CA LEU A 101 28.17 -4.35 -5.87
C LEU A 101 26.82 -4.41 -6.61
N VAL A 102 26.32 -3.22 -6.96
CA VAL A 102 25.13 -3.08 -7.80
C VAL A 102 25.46 -3.60 -9.20
N ASP A 103 24.72 -4.61 -9.70
CA ASP A 103 24.88 -5.07 -11.08
C ASP A 103 24.33 -3.98 -12.00
N PRO A 104 25.10 -3.51 -13.01
CA PRO A 104 24.64 -2.48 -13.93
C PRO A 104 23.50 -2.95 -14.83
N ARG A 105 23.22 -4.25 -14.96
CA ARG A 105 22.21 -4.80 -15.87
C ARG A 105 20.97 -5.22 -15.08
N PHE A 106 19.80 -4.66 -15.40
CA PHE A 106 18.56 -5.11 -14.78
C PHE A 106 18.19 -6.56 -15.14
N GLY A 107 17.87 -6.84 -16.41
CA GLY A 107 17.28 -8.14 -16.79
C GLY A 107 18.22 -9.36 -16.69
N ARG A 108 19.53 -9.15 -16.62
CA ARG A 108 20.54 -10.23 -16.50
C ARG A 108 21.39 -10.09 -15.25
N ALA A 109 20.95 -9.31 -14.26
CA ALA A 109 21.57 -9.27 -12.95
C ALA A 109 21.67 -10.69 -12.37
N GLY A 110 22.67 -10.92 -11.52
CA GLY A 110 22.73 -12.15 -10.69
C GLY A 110 21.47 -12.30 -9.82
N GLY A 111 20.99 -11.18 -9.27
CA GLY A 111 19.73 -11.13 -8.57
C GLY A 111 19.39 -9.73 -8.09
N PHE A 112 18.46 -9.68 -7.15
CA PHE A 112 18.00 -8.44 -6.54
C PHE A 112 18.01 -8.56 -5.03
N VAL A 113 18.71 -7.66 -4.38
CA VAL A 113 18.59 -7.49 -2.93
C VAL A 113 17.35 -6.65 -2.69
N VAL A 114 16.37 -7.22 -1.99
CA VAL A 114 15.11 -6.57 -1.63
C VAL A 114 15.20 -6.11 -0.20
N VAL A 115 15.02 -4.80 -0.01
CA VAL A 115 15.03 -4.16 1.30
C VAL A 115 13.63 -3.63 1.59
N ASP A 116 13.10 -4.00 2.75
CA ASP A 116 11.88 -3.40 3.27
C ASP A 116 12.28 -2.21 4.16
N LEU A 117 12.00 -0.98 3.70
CA LEU A 117 12.53 0.23 4.34
C LEU A 117 12.05 0.48 5.79
N PRO A 118 10.81 0.12 6.20
CA PRO A 118 10.35 0.26 7.57
C PRO A 118 11.13 -0.53 8.64
N ASP A 119 11.54 -1.77 8.35
CA ASP A 119 12.24 -2.64 9.30
C ASP A 119 13.69 -2.95 8.89
N MET A 120 14.12 -2.45 7.73
CA MET A 120 15.41 -2.71 7.11
C MET A 120 15.69 -4.21 6.91
N SER A 121 14.64 -5.02 6.81
CA SER A 121 14.77 -6.45 6.52
C SER A 121 15.28 -6.64 5.09
N VAL A 122 16.21 -7.59 4.95
CA VAL A 122 16.88 -7.88 3.68
C VAL A 122 16.50 -9.27 3.23
N SER A 123 16.05 -9.38 2.00
CA SER A 123 15.83 -10.64 1.30
C SER A 123 16.50 -10.59 -0.08
N TYR A 124 16.66 -11.75 -0.71
CA TYR A 124 17.31 -11.84 -2.01
C TYR A 124 16.44 -12.60 -2.99
N ILE A 125 16.24 -12.01 -4.17
CA ILE A 125 15.59 -12.64 -5.31
C ILE A 125 16.68 -13.10 -6.27
N ASP A 126 16.85 -14.42 -6.39
CA ASP A 126 17.73 -15.00 -7.38
C ASP A 126 17.16 -14.81 -8.80
N ASN A 127 18.01 -14.34 -9.72
CA ASN A 127 17.67 -14.10 -11.11
C ASN A 127 18.53 -14.95 -12.08
N GLY A 128 19.16 -16.03 -11.59
CA GLY A 128 20.01 -16.91 -12.38
C GLY A 128 19.28 -17.55 -13.57
N ALA A 129 17.98 -17.83 -13.42
CA ALA A 129 17.15 -18.31 -14.52
C ALA A 129 17.16 -17.32 -15.72
N SER A 130 16.99 -16.03 -15.45
CA SER A 130 16.96 -14.97 -16.47
C SER A 130 18.32 -14.72 -17.13
N GLN A 131 19.42 -15.03 -16.44
CA GLN A 131 20.77 -14.89 -17.00
C GLN A 131 21.00 -15.82 -18.19
N THR A 132 20.41 -17.02 -18.16
CA THR A 132 20.60 -18.05 -19.18
C THR A 132 19.61 -17.96 -20.35
N MET A 133 18.62 -17.06 -20.27
CA MET A 133 17.61 -16.90 -21.32
C MET A 133 18.20 -16.29 -22.60
N SER A 134 17.81 -16.84 -23.75
CA SER A 134 18.19 -16.31 -25.06
C SER A 134 17.49 -14.99 -25.39
N MET A 135 16.23 -14.81 -24.96
CA MET A 135 15.45 -13.58 -25.09
C MET A 135 14.47 -13.44 -23.90
N GLY A 136 13.99 -12.21 -23.64
CA GLY A 136 12.93 -11.99 -22.64
C GLY A 136 13.39 -11.89 -21.19
N ALA A 137 14.70 -11.99 -20.91
CA ALA A 137 15.26 -11.93 -19.57
C ALA A 137 14.73 -10.74 -18.73
N GLY A 138 14.66 -9.55 -19.32
CA GLY A 138 14.14 -8.36 -18.63
C GLY A 138 12.64 -8.38 -18.30
N ILE A 139 11.83 -9.10 -19.06
CA ILE A 139 10.38 -9.24 -18.80
C ILE A 139 10.18 -10.22 -17.63
N GLU A 140 10.82 -11.38 -17.70
CA GLU A 140 10.80 -12.39 -16.62
C GLU A 140 11.29 -11.79 -15.30
N THR A 141 12.38 -11.03 -15.33
CA THR A 141 12.89 -10.32 -14.15
C THR A 141 11.88 -9.31 -13.60
N ALA A 142 11.24 -8.52 -14.47
CA ALA A 142 10.23 -7.54 -14.04
C ALA A 142 9.03 -8.23 -13.38
N GLU A 143 8.54 -9.32 -13.94
CA GLU A 143 7.45 -10.12 -13.36
C GLU A 143 7.84 -10.72 -12.00
N ARG A 144 9.07 -11.25 -11.89
CA ARG A 144 9.58 -11.80 -10.62
C ARG A 144 9.65 -10.74 -9.53
N VAL A 145 10.16 -9.55 -9.85
CA VAL A 145 10.23 -8.42 -8.93
C VAL A 145 8.82 -7.91 -8.56
N ALA A 146 7.89 -7.89 -9.51
CA ALA A 146 6.49 -7.53 -9.27
C ALA A 146 5.79 -8.52 -8.32
N ASN A 147 5.98 -9.82 -8.54
CA ASN A 147 5.42 -10.88 -7.68
C ASN A 147 5.96 -10.83 -6.24
N ALA A 148 7.17 -10.28 -6.04
CA ALA A 148 7.73 -10.03 -4.71
C ALA A 148 7.13 -8.80 -3.99
N GLY A 149 6.23 -8.06 -4.65
CA GLY A 149 5.58 -6.87 -4.10
C GLY A 149 6.49 -5.65 -3.98
N VAL A 150 7.55 -5.61 -4.79
CA VAL A 150 8.48 -4.48 -4.85
C VAL A 150 7.80 -3.28 -5.49
N GLN A 151 8.00 -2.09 -4.92
CA GLN A 151 7.41 -0.84 -5.42
C GLN A 151 8.41 0.03 -6.17
N VAL A 152 9.71 -0.11 -5.86
CA VAL A 152 10.78 0.65 -6.52
C VAL A 152 11.93 -0.28 -6.87
N VAL A 153 12.43 -0.15 -8.10
CA VAL A 153 13.62 -0.84 -8.58
C VAL A 153 14.75 0.16 -8.76
N LEU A 154 15.92 -0.16 -8.20
CA LEU A 154 17.16 0.55 -8.39
C LEU A 154 18.08 -0.31 -9.24
N SER A 155 18.49 0.20 -10.39
CA SER A 155 19.43 -0.49 -11.26
C SER A 155 20.29 0.49 -12.04
N GLY A 156 21.39 -0.01 -12.63
CA GLY A 156 22.19 0.80 -13.55
C GLY A 156 21.41 1.09 -14.84
N TYR A 157 21.16 0.04 -15.63
CA TYR A 157 20.53 0.14 -16.94
C TYR A 157 19.28 -0.72 -17.07
N VAL A 158 18.20 -0.12 -17.56
CA VAL A 158 16.92 -0.78 -17.82
C VAL A 158 16.53 -0.57 -19.28
N GLY A 159 16.45 -1.67 -20.03
CA GLY A 159 16.03 -1.63 -21.44
C GLY A 159 14.52 -1.44 -21.62
N PRO A 160 14.04 -1.07 -22.83
CA PRO A 160 12.65 -0.67 -23.08
C PRO A 160 11.62 -1.72 -22.67
N LYS A 161 11.84 -2.99 -23.03
CA LYS A 161 10.91 -4.08 -22.69
C LYS A 161 10.77 -4.32 -21.18
N ALA A 162 11.87 -4.17 -20.45
CA ALA A 162 11.86 -4.33 -19.00
C ALA A 162 11.19 -3.12 -18.33
N PHE A 163 11.50 -1.92 -18.83
CA PHE A 163 10.91 -0.68 -18.35
C PHE A 163 9.38 -0.67 -18.53
N ASP A 164 8.89 -1.09 -19.71
CA ASP A 164 7.46 -1.21 -19.99
C ASP A 164 6.78 -2.22 -19.06
N ALA A 165 7.42 -3.38 -18.81
CA ALA A 165 6.90 -4.40 -17.91
C ALA A 165 6.83 -3.91 -16.44
N LEU A 166 7.89 -3.24 -15.96
CA LEU A 166 7.91 -2.63 -14.62
C LEU A 166 6.84 -1.55 -14.48
N LYS A 167 6.70 -0.68 -15.49
CA LYS A 167 5.69 0.38 -15.50
C LYS A 167 4.27 -0.18 -15.52
N ALA A 168 4.01 -1.23 -16.30
CA ALA A 168 2.72 -1.93 -16.33
C ALA A 168 2.39 -2.59 -14.99
N ALA A 169 3.41 -3.06 -14.25
CA ALA A 169 3.27 -3.58 -12.89
C ALA A 169 3.14 -2.48 -11.82
N GLY A 170 3.19 -1.19 -12.19
CA GLY A 170 3.11 -0.06 -11.25
C GLY A 170 4.40 0.17 -10.44
N ILE A 171 5.52 -0.39 -10.87
CA ILE A 171 6.82 -0.30 -10.20
C ILE A 171 7.56 0.95 -10.69
N LYS A 172 8.05 1.75 -9.76
CA LYS A 172 8.89 2.92 -10.08
C LYS A 172 10.33 2.48 -10.33
N VAL A 173 11.01 3.13 -11.26
CA VAL A 173 12.35 2.74 -11.68
C VAL A 173 13.31 3.90 -11.43
N CYS A 174 14.41 3.63 -10.75
CA CYS A 174 15.57 4.51 -10.62
C CYS A 174 16.72 3.90 -11.41
N GLN A 175 17.30 4.71 -12.28
CA GLN A 175 18.36 4.32 -13.21
C GLN A 175 19.67 5.01 -12.81
N ASP A 176 20.78 4.63 -13.44
CA ASP A 176 22.13 5.18 -13.18
C ASP A 176 22.60 4.97 -11.73
N VAL A 177 22.15 3.88 -11.10
CA VAL A 177 22.58 3.48 -9.76
C VAL A 177 23.90 2.71 -9.85
N SER A 178 24.85 3.07 -9.01
CA SER A 178 26.19 2.46 -8.94
C SER A 178 26.71 2.46 -7.50
N GLY A 179 27.74 1.64 -7.24
CA GLY A 179 28.35 1.48 -5.91
C GLY A 179 27.90 0.18 -5.27
N THR A 180 27.90 0.13 -3.94
CA THR A 180 27.36 -0.99 -3.17
C THR A 180 25.85 -0.91 -3.02
N VAL A 181 25.19 -2.04 -2.77
CA VAL A 181 23.74 -2.07 -2.49
C VAL A 181 23.41 -1.19 -1.29
N ARG A 182 24.24 -1.20 -0.23
CA ARG A 182 24.10 -0.36 0.95
C ARG A 182 24.07 1.13 0.59
N GLU A 183 25.05 1.58 -0.19
CA GLU A 183 25.12 2.98 -0.63
C GLU A 183 23.90 3.35 -1.49
N ALA A 184 23.45 2.45 -2.36
CA ALA A 184 22.25 2.67 -3.17
C ALA A 184 21.00 2.85 -2.31
N VAL A 185 20.83 2.03 -1.27
CA VAL A 185 19.72 2.16 -0.30
C VAL A 185 19.81 3.49 0.45
N GLU A 186 20.98 3.86 0.96
CA GLU A 186 21.17 5.11 1.70
C GLU A 186 20.90 6.36 0.84
N ARG A 187 21.38 6.37 -0.40
CA ARG A 187 21.14 7.47 -1.36
C ARG A 187 19.68 7.55 -1.77
N PHE A 188 19.00 6.41 -1.87
CA PHE A 188 17.56 6.37 -2.11
C PHE A 188 16.76 6.99 -0.96
N GLN A 189 17.09 6.65 0.29
CA GLN A 189 16.45 7.23 1.47
C GLN A 189 16.65 8.75 1.56
N LYS A 190 17.79 9.26 1.06
CA LYS A 190 18.07 10.70 0.94
C LYS A 190 17.32 11.38 -0.22
N GLY A 191 16.63 10.63 -1.07
CA GLY A 191 15.91 11.15 -2.23
C GLY A 191 16.82 11.58 -3.38
N GLU A 192 18.04 11.03 -3.47
CA GLU A 192 19.03 11.42 -4.48
C GLU A 192 18.76 10.83 -5.88
N PHE A 193 17.89 9.83 -5.98
CA PHE A 193 17.56 9.19 -7.25
C PHE A 193 16.21 9.69 -7.79
N PRO A 194 16.19 10.38 -8.94
CA PRO A 194 14.94 10.68 -9.62
C PRO A 194 14.32 9.39 -10.17
N PHE A 195 12.98 9.34 -10.21
CA PHE A 195 12.29 8.29 -10.94
C PHE A 195 12.42 8.55 -12.44
N ALA A 196 12.78 7.51 -13.18
CA ALA A 196 12.95 7.60 -14.61
C ALA A 196 11.60 7.45 -15.33
N ASP A 197 11.37 8.30 -16.34
CA ASP A 197 10.18 8.28 -17.20
C ASP A 197 10.40 7.50 -18.52
N ALA A 198 11.66 7.19 -18.85
CA ALA A 198 12.08 6.50 -20.06
C ALA A 198 13.26 5.55 -19.79
N PRO A 199 13.47 4.50 -20.61
CA PRO A 199 14.63 3.60 -20.51
C PRO A 199 15.94 4.30 -20.92
N ASN A 200 17.06 3.95 -20.27
CA ASN A 200 18.40 4.49 -20.56
C ASN A 200 19.28 3.59 -21.46
N LYS A 201 18.72 2.50 -22.02
CA LYS A 201 19.48 1.54 -22.86
C LYS A 201 18.64 0.86 -23.93
#